data_AF-A0A178UFS7-F1
#
_entry.id   AF-A0A178UFS7-F1
#
_cell.length_a   1.000
_cell.length_b   1.000
_cell.length_c   1.000
_cell.angle_alpha   90.00
_cell.angle_beta   90.00
_cell.angle_gamma   90.00
#
_symmetry.space_group_name_H-M   'P 1'
#
loop_
_entity.id
_entity.type
_entity.pdbx_description
1 polymer ?
#
loop_
_entity_poly.entity_id
_entity_poly.type
_entity_poly.pdbx_seq_one_letter_code
_entity_poly.pdbx_strand_id
1 'polypeptide(L)'
;MQPDITAPGLEILAANSLKASPFYDTAYVKYSVESGTSMSCPHVAGVAAYVKTFHPKWSPSMIKSAIMTTAWSMNASQSGYASTEFAYGAGHVDPIAATNPGLVYEITKTDYFAFLCGMNYNKTTVKLISGEAVTCSEKISPRNLNYPSMSAKLSGSNISFIVTFNRTVTNVGTPNSTYKSKVVLNHGSKLNVKVSPSVLSMKSMNEKQSFTVTVSGSELHSELPSSANLIWSDGTHNVRSPIVVYTGDFSQPSSS
;
A
#
# COMPACT_ATOMS: atom_id res chain seq x y z
N MET A 1 -0.92 0.72 -7.05
CA MET A 1 -1.62 -0.49 -6.59
C MET A 1 -2.79 -0.07 -5.73
N GLN A 2 -3.95 -0.68 -5.93
CA GLN A 2 -5.16 -0.52 -5.10
C GLN A 2 -5.86 -1.90 -5.06
N PRO A 3 -6.57 -2.26 -3.97
CA PRO A 3 -6.70 -1.51 -2.71
C PRO A 3 -5.37 -1.45 -1.93
N ASP A 4 -5.34 -0.68 -0.85
CA ASP A 4 -4.14 -0.53 -0.02
C ASP A 4 -4.02 -1.58 1.08
N ILE A 5 -5.13 -1.97 1.71
CA ILE A 5 -5.20 -2.81 2.90
C ILE A 5 -6.54 -3.54 2.98
N THR A 6 -6.58 -4.66 3.67
CA THR A 6 -7.78 -5.42 4.02
C THR A 6 -8.08 -5.32 5.52
N ALA A 7 -9.36 -5.24 5.87
CA ALA A 7 -9.86 -5.29 7.24
C ALA A 7 -11.22 -6.02 7.27
N PRO A 8 -11.69 -6.48 8.45
CA PRO A 8 -12.97 -7.17 8.58
C PRO A 8 -14.13 -6.36 8.02
N GLY A 9 -14.91 -6.98 7.14
CA GLY A 9 -16.07 -6.35 6.50
C GLY A 9 -17.16 -7.34 6.10
N LEU A 10 -17.10 -8.57 6.57
CA LEU A 10 -18.12 -9.59 6.36
C LEU A 10 -18.78 -9.86 7.71
N GLU A 11 -20.11 -9.86 7.74
CA GLU A 11 -20.92 -10.15 8.93
C GLU A 11 -20.54 -9.31 10.16
N ILE A 12 -20.39 -8.00 9.95
CA ILE A 12 -20.05 -7.05 11.01
C ILE A 12 -21.31 -6.59 11.74
N LEU A 13 -21.36 -6.85 13.04
CA LEU A 13 -22.39 -6.31 13.93
C LEU A 13 -22.09 -4.83 14.25
N ALA A 14 -23.00 -3.93 13.90
CA ALA A 14 -22.88 -2.50 14.19
C ALA A 14 -24.22 -1.90 14.64
N ALA A 15 -24.18 -0.70 15.21
CA ALA A 15 -25.39 0.00 15.64
C ALA A 15 -26.27 0.36 14.43
N ASN A 16 -27.58 0.16 14.56
CA ASN A 16 -28.58 0.51 13.56
C ASN A 16 -29.62 1.48 14.12
N SER A 17 -30.21 2.29 13.24
CA SER A 17 -31.27 3.21 13.60
C SER A 17 -32.58 2.48 13.87
N LEU A 18 -33.23 2.77 15.00
CA LEU A 18 -34.59 2.30 15.30
C LEU A 18 -35.68 2.90 14.40
N LYS A 19 -35.31 3.78 13.46
CA LYS A 19 -36.21 4.39 12.48
C LYS A 19 -35.97 3.89 11.05
N ALA A 20 -34.98 3.02 10.86
CA ALA A 20 -34.67 2.43 9.58
C ALA A 20 -34.63 0.90 9.74
N SER A 21 -35.42 0.21 8.91
CA SER A 21 -35.32 -1.23 8.77
C SER A 21 -33.93 -1.59 8.26
N PRO A 22 -33.24 -2.59 8.84
CA PRO A 22 -32.05 -3.17 8.21
C PRO A 22 -32.37 -3.61 6.77
N PHE A 23 -31.38 -3.63 5.89
CA PHE A 23 -31.56 -4.01 4.48
C PHE A 23 -32.26 -5.38 4.26
N TYR A 24 -32.15 -6.30 5.24
CA TYR A 24 -32.65 -7.67 5.16
C TYR A 24 -33.63 -8.07 6.27
N ASP A 25 -34.05 -7.13 7.12
CA ASP A 25 -34.95 -7.41 8.24
C ASP A 25 -36.01 -6.32 8.36
N THR A 26 -37.24 -6.70 8.71
CA THR A 26 -38.35 -5.78 8.99
C THR A 26 -38.40 -5.34 10.45
N ALA A 27 -37.54 -5.91 11.31
CA ALA A 27 -37.45 -5.57 12.72
C ALA A 27 -36.65 -4.29 12.97
N TYR A 28 -37.21 -3.38 13.76
CA TYR A 28 -36.50 -2.19 14.26
C TYR A 28 -35.54 -2.59 15.39
N VAL A 29 -34.32 -2.95 15.01
CA VAL A 29 -33.26 -3.42 15.91
C VAL A 29 -32.22 -2.34 16.19
N LYS A 30 -31.66 -2.33 17.41
CA LYS A 30 -30.58 -1.40 17.81
C LYS A 30 -29.23 -1.72 17.15
N TYR A 31 -29.08 -2.95 16.67
CA TYR A 31 -27.87 -3.43 16.00
C TYR A 31 -28.26 -4.29 14.81
N SER A 32 -27.53 -4.16 13.70
CA SER A 32 -27.65 -5.00 12.50
C SER A 32 -26.32 -5.66 12.18
N VAL A 33 -26.38 -6.80 11.50
CA VAL A 33 -25.21 -7.47 10.93
C VAL A 33 -25.18 -7.15 9.44
N GLU A 34 -24.09 -6.54 8.98
CA GLU A 34 -23.94 -6.12 7.60
C GLU A 34 -22.58 -6.48 7.03
N SER A 35 -22.50 -6.53 5.70
CA SER A 35 -21.29 -6.89 4.97
C SER A 35 -21.01 -5.89 3.86
N GLY A 36 -19.74 -5.61 3.62
CA GLY A 36 -19.27 -4.72 2.57
C GLY A 36 -17.96 -4.02 2.94
N THR A 37 -17.32 -3.43 1.93
CA THR A 37 -16.15 -2.57 2.13
C THR A 37 -16.50 -1.32 2.95
N SER A 38 -17.78 -0.91 2.96
CA SER A 38 -18.34 0.10 3.88
C SER A 38 -18.17 -0.26 5.35
N MET A 39 -18.05 -1.55 5.69
CA MET A 39 -17.82 -2.03 7.05
C MET A 39 -16.32 -2.22 7.34
N SER A 40 -15.51 -2.56 6.33
CA SER A 40 -14.04 -2.57 6.46
C SER A 40 -13.44 -1.17 6.65
N CYS A 41 -13.96 -0.16 5.95
CA CYS A 41 -13.47 1.21 6.00
C CYS A 41 -13.40 1.81 7.43
N PRO A 42 -14.46 1.77 8.26
CA PRO A 42 -14.41 2.32 9.62
C PRO A 42 -13.45 1.57 10.54
N HIS A 43 -13.19 0.27 10.32
CA HIS A 43 -12.13 -0.44 11.05
C HIS A 43 -10.76 0.17 10.79
N VAL A 44 -10.40 0.38 9.52
CA VAL A 44 -9.12 0.99 9.14
C VAL A 44 -9.04 2.45 9.63
N ALA A 45 -10.14 3.20 9.58
CA ALA A 45 -10.21 4.55 10.13
C ALA A 45 -9.96 4.57 11.65
N GLY A 46 -10.54 3.63 12.40
CA GLY A 46 -10.29 3.43 13.82
C GLY A 46 -8.81 3.10 14.11
N VAL A 47 -8.20 2.22 13.31
CA VAL A 47 -6.76 1.91 13.42
C VAL A 47 -5.89 3.13 13.12
N ALA A 48 -6.21 3.92 12.10
CA ALA A 48 -5.49 5.14 11.78
C ALA A 48 -5.58 6.17 12.93
N ALA A 49 -6.77 6.32 13.54
CA ALA A 49 -6.96 7.15 14.72
C ALA A 49 -6.15 6.62 15.91
N TYR A 50 -6.17 5.30 16.15
CA TYR A 50 -5.40 4.65 17.20
C TYR A 50 -3.90 4.94 17.04
N VAL A 51 -3.32 4.68 15.86
CA VAL A 51 -1.91 5.00 15.57
C VAL A 51 -1.60 6.49 15.76
N LYS A 52 -2.52 7.39 15.37
CA LYS A 52 -2.37 8.84 15.57
C LYS A 52 -2.26 9.23 17.04
N THR A 53 -2.87 8.48 17.97
CA THR A 53 -2.75 8.77 19.42
C THR A 53 -1.33 8.54 19.96
N PHE A 54 -0.62 7.54 19.43
CA PHE A 54 0.79 7.27 19.76
C PHE A 54 1.73 8.22 19.02
N HIS A 55 1.33 8.68 17.83
CA HIS A 55 2.12 9.57 16.99
C HIS A 55 1.37 10.84 16.56
N PRO A 56 1.08 11.78 17.49
CA PRO A 56 0.25 12.95 17.19
C PRO A 56 0.77 13.84 16.06
N LYS A 57 2.08 13.80 15.78
CA LYS A 57 2.73 14.61 14.75
C LYS A 57 2.85 13.92 13.37
N TRP A 58 2.56 12.62 13.27
CA TRP A 58 2.70 11.92 11.99
C TRP A 58 1.73 12.45 10.94
N SER A 59 2.23 12.57 9.72
CA SER A 59 1.40 12.91 8.56
C SER A 59 0.45 11.75 8.20
N PRO A 60 -0.62 12.00 7.43
CA PRO A 60 -1.49 10.94 6.95
C PRO A 60 -0.74 9.84 6.16
N SER A 61 0.30 10.22 5.40
CA SER A 61 1.11 9.26 4.63
C SER A 61 1.96 8.36 5.52
N MET A 62 2.52 8.88 6.61
CA MET A 62 3.26 8.07 7.60
C MET A 62 2.35 7.06 8.30
N ILE A 63 1.14 7.45 8.70
CA ILE A 63 0.16 6.54 9.33
C ILE A 63 -0.27 5.45 8.35
N LYS A 64 -0.58 5.84 7.11
CA LYS A 64 -0.89 4.89 6.05
C LYS A 64 0.26 3.92 5.80
N SER A 65 1.50 4.43 5.76
CA SER A 65 2.69 3.60 5.60
C SER A 65 2.82 2.60 6.74
N ALA A 66 2.64 3.02 7.99
CA ALA A 66 2.72 2.13 9.14
C ALA A 66 1.72 0.98 9.00
N ILE A 67 0.44 1.31 8.76
CA ILE A 67 -0.65 0.33 8.57
C ILE A 67 -0.33 -0.67 7.44
N MET A 68 0.15 -0.18 6.29
CA MET A 68 0.42 -1.05 5.14
C MET A 68 1.64 -1.95 5.37
N THR A 69 2.72 -1.40 5.93
CA THR A 69 4.00 -2.11 6.03
C THR A 69 4.04 -3.16 7.13
N THR A 70 3.16 -3.04 8.12
CA THR A 70 3.03 -3.99 9.23
C THR A 70 1.88 -4.98 9.05
N ALA A 71 1.14 -4.89 7.93
CA ALA A 71 0.02 -5.76 7.64
C ALA A 71 0.44 -7.24 7.57
N TRP A 72 -0.42 -8.13 8.05
CA TRP A 72 -0.23 -9.57 7.88
C TRP A 72 -0.37 -9.94 6.41
N SER A 73 0.57 -10.76 5.94
CA SER A 73 0.47 -11.32 4.59
C SER A 73 -0.76 -12.20 4.48
N MET A 74 -1.61 -11.93 3.49
CA MET A 74 -2.76 -12.78 3.20
C MET A 74 -2.28 -14.10 2.59
N ASN A 75 -2.84 -15.21 3.06
CA ASN A 75 -2.54 -16.50 2.46
C ASN A 75 -3.33 -16.63 1.16
N ALA A 76 -2.60 -16.74 0.05
CA ALA A 76 -3.18 -16.88 -1.27
C ALA A 76 -3.43 -18.35 -1.62
N SER A 77 -4.03 -19.06 -0.65
CA SER A 77 -4.49 -20.44 -0.80
C SER A 77 -5.69 -20.56 -1.76
N GLN A 78 -6.32 -19.43 -2.11
CA GLN A 78 -7.31 -19.35 -3.18
C GLN A 78 -6.60 -19.13 -4.53
N SER A 79 -7.16 -19.63 -5.63
CA SER A 79 -6.63 -19.36 -6.98
C SER A 79 -7.22 -18.08 -7.58
N GLY A 80 -6.56 -17.54 -8.60
CA GLY A 80 -7.09 -16.43 -9.38
C GLY A 80 -6.90 -15.05 -8.74
N TYR A 81 -7.81 -14.11 -9.03
CA TYR A 81 -7.69 -12.72 -8.58
C TYR A 81 -7.66 -12.57 -7.04
N ALA A 82 -8.40 -13.42 -6.32
CA ALA A 82 -8.52 -13.35 -4.87
C ALA A 82 -7.20 -13.61 -4.13
N SER A 83 -6.22 -14.27 -4.77
CA SER A 83 -4.87 -14.45 -4.23
C SER A 83 -3.91 -13.30 -4.52
N THR A 84 -4.35 -12.28 -5.26
CA THR A 84 -3.47 -11.20 -5.69
C THR A 84 -3.55 -9.99 -4.77
N GLU A 85 -2.50 -9.18 -4.78
CA GLU A 85 -2.46 -7.90 -4.10
C GLU A 85 -3.47 -6.89 -4.67
N PHE A 86 -4.08 -7.16 -5.84
CA PHE A 86 -5.23 -6.39 -6.31
C PHE A 86 -6.54 -6.72 -5.58
N ALA A 87 -6.61 -7.83 -4.86
CA ALA A 87 -7.74 -8.13 -3.97
C ALA A 87 -7.55 -7.58 -2.56
N TYR A 88 -6.34 -7.69 -1.99
CA TYR A 88 -6.10 -7.39 -0.57
C TYR A 88 -5.03 -6.33 -0.27
N GLY A 89 -4.41 -5.75 -1.30
CA GLY A 89 -3.36 -4.74 -1.13
C GLY A 89 -2.15 -5.27 -0.38
N ALA A 90 -1.74 -4.58 0.68
CA ALA A 90 -0.64 -5.01 1.53
C ALA A 90 -1.00 -6.23 2.41
N GLY A 91 -2.28 -6.49 2.65
CA GLY A 91 -2.75 -7.63 3.44
C GLY A 91 -3.70 -7.23 4.55
N HIS A 92 -3.83 -8.05 5.58
CA HIS A 92 -4.77 -7.81 6.68
C HIS A 92 -4.17 -6.85 7.71
N VAL A 93 -4.94 -5.84 8.13
CA VAL A 93 -4.50 -4.84 9.11
C VAL A 93 -4.05 -5.47 10.43
N ASP A 94 -2.92 -5.00 10.96
CA ASP A 94 -2.42 -5.29 12.32
C ASP A 94 -2.31 -3.96 13.10
N PRO A 95 -3.29 -3.65 13.97
CA PRO A 95 -3.33 -2.38 14.70
C PRO A 95 -2.16 -2.20 15.67
N ILE A 96 -1.67 -3.30 16.27
CA ILE A 96 -0.64 -3.24 17.32
C ILE A 96 0.72 -2.99 16.68
N ALA A 97 1.07 -3.76 15.64
CA ALA A 97 2.32 -3.58 14.93
C ALA A 97 2.41 -2.19 14.27
N ALA A 98 1.30 -1.64 13.78
CA ALA A 98 1.26 -0.32 13.15
C ALA A 98 1.64 0.84 14.09
N THR A 99 1.59 0.65 15.42
CA THR A 99 2.03 1.68 16.38
C THR A 99 3.55 1.81 16.44
N ASN A 100 4.32 0.81 15.99
CA ASN A 100 5.77 0.87 15.96
C ASN A 100 6.32 0.12 14.72
N PRO A 101 6.24 0.73 13.53
CA PRO A 101 6.61 0.08 12.27
C PRO A 101 8.13 0.05 12.02
N GLY A 102 8.95 0.77 12.79
CA GLY A 102 10.38 0.96 12.54
C GLY A 102 10.68 1.98 11.43
N LEU A 103 10.20 1.73 10.20
CA LEU A 103 10.36 2.66 9.07
C LEU A 103 9.02 3.06 8.45
N VAL A 104 8.95 4.26 7.90
CA VAL A 104 7.79 4.74 7.14
C VAL A 104 8.17 5.41 5.81
N TYR A 105 7.31 5.24 4.82
CA TYR A 105 7.34 5.93 3.53
C TYR A 105 6.55 7.24 3.65
N GLU A 106 7.27 8.34 3.85
CA GLU A 106 6.65 9.66 3.95
C GLU A 106 6.40 10.26 2.56
N ILE A 107 5.21 10.81 2.37
CA ILE A 107 4.81 11.56 1.17
C ILE A 107 4.32 12.94 1.61
N THR A 108 4.89 13.98 1.00
CA THR A 108 4.53 15.38 1.24
C THR A 108 3.46 15.86 0.26
N LYS A 109 2.85 17.02 0.54
CA LYS A 109 1.90 17.66 -0.37
C LYS A 109 2.54 18.00 -1.72
N THR A 110 3.80 18.46 -1.71
CA THR A 110 4.58 18.75 -2.91
C THR A 110 4.84 17.50 -3.74
N ASP A 111 5.05 16.34 -3.12
CA ASP A 111 5.17 15.07 -3.85
C ASP A 111 3.87 14.71 -4.58
N TYR A 112 2.71 14.90 -3.96
CA TYR A 112 1.42 14.69 -4.64
C TYR A 112 1.22 15.65 -5.82
N PHE A 113 1.67 16.90 -5.70
CA PHE A 113 1.64 17.84 -6.83
C PHE A 113 2.53 17.39 -7.97
N ALA A 114 3.79 17.03 -7.69
CA ALA A 114 4.72 16.51 -8.68
C ALA A 114 4.20 15.19 -9.30
N PHE A 115 3.48 14.36 -8.55
CA PHE A 115 2.80 13.16 -9.04
C PHE A 115 1.68 13.48 -10.02
N LEU A 116 0.75 14.38 -9.65
CA LEU A 116 -0.34 14.78 -10.54
C LEU A 116 0.21 15.44 -11.82
N CYS A 117 1.20 16.32 -11.70
CA CYS A 117 1.88 16.91 -12.85
C CYS A 117 2.61 15.85 -13.70
N GLY A 118 3.19 14.82 -13.07
CA GLY A 118 3.82 13.67 -13.76
C GLY A 118 2.85 12.70 -14.43
N MET A 119 1.57 12.71 -14.02
CA MET A 119 0.47 12.07 -14.73
C MET A 119 -0.07 12.90 -15.91
N ASN A 120 0.57 14.02 -16.24
CA ASN A 120 0.15 14.98 -17.27
C ASN A 120 -1.15 15.74 -16.96
N TYR A 121 -1.57 15.85 -15.69
CA TYR A 121 -2.60 16.82 -15.33
C TYR A 121 -2.06 18.25 -15.50
N ASN A 122 -2.87 19.13 -16.11
CA ASN A 122 -2.50 20.53 -16.28
C ASN A 122 -2.68 21.33 -14.97
N LYS A 123 -2.07 22.51 -14.90
CA LYS A 123 -2.07 23.38 -13.70
C LYS A 123 -3.48 23.74 -13.22
N THR A 124 -4.42 23.91 -14.16
CA THR A 124 -5.82 24.24 -13.84
C THR A 124 -6.51 23.08 -13.14
N THR A 125 -6.32 21.86 -13.64
CA THR A 125 -6.87 20.64 -13.01
C THR A 125 -6.22 20.38 -11.65
N VAL A 126 -4.90 20.52 -11.54
CA VAL A 126 -4.21 20.36 -10.25
C VAL A 126 -4.70 21.41 -9.24
N LYS A 127 -4.91 22.66 -9.66
CA LYS A 127 -5.50 23.71 -8.81
C LYS A 127 -6.92 23.39 -8.38
N LEU A 128 -7.74 22.83 -9.28
CA LEU A 128 -9.10 22.42 -8.96
C LEU A 128 -9.12 21.29 -7.91
N ILE A 129 -8.22 20.31 -8.03
CA ILE A 129 -8.12 19.17 -7.11
C ILE A 129 -7.55 19.60 -5.75
N SER A 130 -6.50 20.41 -5.75
CA SER A 130 -5.73 20.75 -4.54
C SER A 130 -6.20 22.01 -3.82
N GLY A 131 -6.95 22.87 -4.49
CA GLY A 131 -7.27 24.22 -4.03
C GLY A 131 -6.12 25.23 -4.12
N GLU A 132 -4.94 24.84 -4.58
CA GLU A 132 -3.72 25.67 -4.57
C GLU A 132 -3.10 25.84 -5.96
N ALA A 133 -2.48 26.99 -6.20
CA ALA A 133 -1.78 27.24 -7.46
C ALA A 133 -0.47 26.43 -7.52
N VAL A 134 -0.28 25.67 -8.60
CA VAL A 134 0.90 24.82 -8.81
C VAL A 134 1.58 25.16 -10.13
N THR A 135 2.91 25.23 -10.12
CA THR A 135 3.73 25.55 -11.30
C THR A 135 4.06 24.33 -12.16
N CYS A 136 3.96 23.11 -11.62
CA CYS A 136 4.37 21.85 -12.26
C CYS A 136 5.82 21.87 -12.78
N SER A 137 6.73 22.57 -12.10
CA SER A 137 8.16 22.57 -12.42
C SER A 137 8.80 21.21 -12.16
N GLU A 138 8.36 20.53 -11.11
CA GLU A 138 8.77 19.17 -10.77
C GLU A 138 7.72 18.17 -11.24
N LYS A 139 8.19 17.03 -11.76
CA LYS A 139 7.36 15.91 -12.19
C LYS A 139 8.00 14.62 -11.71
N ILE A 140 7.25 13.80 -11.01
CA ILE A 140 7.67 12.45 -10.65
C ILE A 140 6.88 11.43 -11.48
N SER A 141 7.57 10.41 -11.98
CA SER A 141 6.89 9.29 -12.62
C SER A 141 5.88 8.67 -11.65
N PRO A 142 4.65 8.33 -12.07
CA PRO A 142 3.64 7.78 -11.16
C PRO A 142 4.10 6.58 -10.32
N ARG A 143 4.99 5.73 -10.87
CA ARG A 143 5.57 4.58 -10.17
C ARG A 143 6.58 4.95 -9.07
N ASN A 144 7.12 6.16 -9.12
CA ASN A 144 8.14 6.69 -8.22
C ASN A 144 7.58 7.61 -7.13
N LEU A 145 6.25 7.78 -7.03
CA LEU A 145 5.68 8.29 -5.80
C LEU A 145 6.15 7.41 -4.64
N ASN A 146 6.53 8.02 -3.52
CA ASN A 146 7.16 7.34 -2.37
C ASN A 146 6.13 6.52 -1.56
N TYR A 147 5.47 5.59 -2.22
CA TYR A 147 4.34 4.83 -1.72
C TYR A 147 4.82 3.48 -1.15
N PRO A 148 4.21 2.96 -0.07
CA PRO A 148 4.62 1.71 0.61
C PRO A 148 4.31 0.42 -0.20
N SER A 149 3.95 0.55 -1.47
CA SER A 149 3.82 -0.54 -2.44
C SER A 149 4.45 -0.13 -3.78
N MET A 150 4.84 -1.10 -4.58
CA MET A 150 5.43 -0.89 -5.91
C MET A 150 4.62 -1.64 -6.95
N SER A 151 4.13 -0.93 -7.97
CA SER A 151 3.37 -1.57 -9.04
C SER A 151 3.73 -1.00 -10.41
N ALA A 152 3.85 -1.87 -11.41
CA ALA A 152 4.09 -1.45 -12.78
C ALA A 152 3.26 -2.26 -13.78
N LYS A 153 2.44 -1.54 -14.56
CA LYS A 153 1.88 -2.05 -15.80
C LYS A 153 2.97 -2.06 -16.86
N LEU A 154 3.13 -3.19 -17.53
CA LEU A 154 3.99 -3.33 -18.70
C LEU A 154 3.14 -3.20 -19.97
N SER A 155 3.68 -2.52 -20.97
CA SER A 155 3.02 -2.36 -22.27
C SER A 155 3.50 -3.45 -23.23
N GLY A 156 2.56 -4.16 -23.88
CA GLY A 156 2.83 -5.11 -24.97
C GLY A 156 3.28 -6.50 -24.51
N SER A 157 3.44 -7.40 -25.49
CA SER A 157 3.99 -8.75 -25.35
C SER A 157 5.52 -8.70 -25.11
N ASN A 158 5.94 -8.00 -24.07
CA ASN A 158 7.37 -7.88 -23.75
C ASN A 158 7.91 -9.25 -23.35
N ILE A 159 8.73 -9.82 -24.23
CA ILE A 159 9.48 -11.07 -24.01
C ILE A 159 10.37 -10.91 -22.77
N SER A 160 10.89 -9.71 -22.50
CA SER A 160 11.60 -9.36 -21.27
C SER A 160 11.35 -7.92 -20.85
N PHE A 161 11.48 -7.62 -19.56
CA PHE A 161 11.30 -6.27 -19.02
C PHE A 161 12.26 -5.98 -17.86
N ILE A 162 12.52 -4.68 -17.66
CA ILE A 162 13.20 -4.15 -16.49
C ILE A 162 12.43 -2.91 -16.03
N VAL A 163 12.09 -2.87 -14.74
CA VAL A 163 11.41 -1.74 -14.11
C VAL A 163 12.16 -1.36 -12.84
N THR A 164 12.30 -0.05 -12.63
CA THR A 164 12.93 0.49 -11.43
C THR A 164 11.94 1.33 -10.63
N PHE A 165 12.00 1.20 -9.31
CA PHE A 165 11.27 2.00 -8.33
C PHE A 165 12.25 2.69 -7.40
N ASN A 166 12.10 4.00 -7.24
CA ASN A 166 12.87 4.76 -6.25
C ASN A 166 12.00 4.96 -5.00
N ARG A 167 12.59 4.74 -3.82
CA ARG A 167 11.90 4.88 -2.55
C ARG A 167 12.81 5.54 -1.52
N THR A 168 12.19 6.24 -0.57
CA THR A 168 12.84 6.85 0.58
C THR A 168 12.07 6.46 1.82
N VAL A 169 12.77 5.92 2.80
CA VAL A 169 12.20 5.56 4.11
C VAL A 169 12.74 6.49 5.18
N THR A 170 11.89 6.82 6.13
CA THR A 170 12.22 7.62 7.32
C THR A 170 12.25 6.71 8.53
N ASN A 171 13.31 6.79 9.34
CA ASN A 171 13.40 6.06 10.59
C ASN A 171 12.46 6.66 11.65
N VAL A 172 11.51 5.87 12.13
CA VAL A 172 10.63 6.23 13.26
C VAL A 172 10.79 5.28 14.44
N GLY A 173 11.69 4.30 14.33
CA GLY A 173 12.07 3.38 15.39
C GLY A 173 13.28 3.86 16.18
N THR A 174 14.02 2.90 16.71
CA THR A 174 15.21 3.16 17.52
C THR A 174 16.37 3.74 16.68
N PRO A 175 17.11 4.74 17.20
CA PRO A 175 18.38 5.16 16.61
C PRO A 175 19.41 4.02 16.54
N ASN A 176 20.42 4.17 15.67
CA ASN A 176 21.47 3.17 15.44
C ASN A 176 20.94 1.78 15.03
N SER A 177 19.85 1.74 14.27
CA SER A 177 19.26 0.52 13.72
C SER A 177 19.78 0.23 12.32
N THR A 178 20.07 -1.04 12.02
CA THR A 178 20.47 -1.47 10.67
C THR A 178 19.42 -2.40 10.10
N TYR A 179 18.82 -2.01 8.98
CA TYR A 179 17.84 -2.80 8.25
C TYR A 179 18.51 -3.51 7.07
N LYS A 180 18.25 -4.80 6.91
CA LYS A 180 18.67 -5.59 5.76
C LYS A 180 17.47 -5.89 4.85
N SER A 181 17.65 -5.76 3.55
CA SER A 181 16.60 -6.08 2.57
C SER A 181 16.50 -7.58 2.38
N LYS A 182 15.28 -8.12 2.44
CA LYS A 182 14.92 -9.49 2.07
C LYS A 182 13.84 -9.44 1.00
N VAL A 183 14.01 -10.21 -0.06
CA VAL A 183 12.98 -10.39 -1.09
C VAL A 183 12.34 -11.76 -0.91
N VAL A 184 11.01 -11.81 -0.93
CA VAL A 184 10.23 -13.06 -0.93
C VAL A 184 9.35 -13.06 -2.19
N LEU A 185 9.53 -14.07 -3.05
CA LEU A 185 8.72 -14.22 -4.25
C LEU A 185 7.40 -14.92 -3.90
N ASN A 186 6.29 -14.51 -4.51
CA ASN A 186 4.96 -15.10 -4.30
C ASN A 186 4.63 -16.09 -5.44
N HIS A 187 3.89 -17.16 -5.14
CA HIS A 187 3.21 -18.06 -6.12
C HIS A 187 3.94 -18.36 -7.43
N GLY A 188 5.12 -18.99 -7.37
CA GLY A 188 5.84 -19.43 -8.58
C GLY A 188 6.32 -18.28 -9.48
N SER A 189 6.26 -17.04 -9.00
CA SER A 189 6.82 -15.86 -9.64
C SER A 189 8.28 -16.08 -10.02
N LYS A 190 8.61 -15.76 -11.27
CA LYS A 190 9.98 -15.81 -11.82
C LYS A 190 10.66 -14.44 -11.82
N LEU A 191 10.13 -13.49 -11.04
CA LEU A 191 10.70 -12.16 -10.94
C LEU A 191 12.09 -12.20 -10.33
N ASN A 192 13.02 -11.46 -10.93
CA ASN A 192 14.31 -11.15 -10.33
C ASN A 192 14.27 -9.73 -9.79
N VAL A 193 14.36 -9.60 -8.46
CA VAL A 193 14.28 -8.33 -7.74
C VAL A 193 15.62 -8.04 -7.07
N LYS A 194 16.22 -6.90 -7.42
CA LYS A 194 17.46 -6.39 -6.81
C LYS A 194 17.19 -5.09 -6.07
N VAL A 195 17.79 -4.94 -4.89
CA VAL A 195 17.64 -3.75 -4.04
C VAL A 195 19.02 -3.15 -3.81
N SER A 196 19.15 -1.83 -4.01
CA SER A 196 20.41 -1.10 -3.85
C SER A 196 20.18 0.23 -3.10
N PRO A 197 20.86 0.48 -1.97
CA PRO A 197 21.69 -0.49 -1.23
C PRO A 197 20.83 -1.63 -0.65
N SER A 198 21.44 -2.76 -0.30
CA SER A 198 20.75 -3.89 0.38
C SER A 198 20.72 -3.77 1.91
N VAL A 199 21.34 -2.72 2.44
CA VAL A 199 21.42 -2.41 3.87
C VAL A 199 21.19 -0.91 4.07
N LEU A 200 20.36 -0.55 5.03
CA LEU A 200 20.12 0.83 5.46
C LEU A 200 20.54 0.98 6.92
N SER A 201 21.50 1.85 7.19
CA SER A 201 22.04 2.07 8.54
C SER A 201 21.55 3.42 9.07
N MET A 202 20.48 3.40 9.84
CA MET A 202 19.85 4.61 10.40
C MET A 202 20.54 5.00 11.71
N LYS A 203 21.27 6.11 11.71
CA LYS A 203 22.00 6.65 12.86
C LYS A 203 21.07 7.36 13.83
N SER A 204 20.09 8.10 13.32
CA SER A 204 19.16 8.88 14.16
C SER A 204 17.69 8.63 13.83
N MET A 205 16.81 8.97 14.77
CA MET A 205 15.38 9.08 14.49
C MET A 205 15.15 10.20 13.46
N ASN A 206 14.15 10.03 12.60
CA ASN A 206 13.80 10.90 11.47
C ASN A 206 14.86 10.98 10.36
N GLU A 207 15.93 10.17 10.42
CA GLU A 207 16.85 10.04 9.30
C GLU A 207 16.13 9.43 8.10
N LYS A 208 16.40 9.98 6.92
CA LYS A 208 15.87 9.49 5.65
C LYS A 208 16.97 8.79 4.88
N GLN A 209 16.68 7.60 4.36
CA GLN A 209 17.55 6.95 3.39
C GLN A 209 16.76 6.47 2.19
N SER A 210 17.38 6.63 1.02
CA SER A 210 16.81 6.23 -0.26
C SER A 210 17.41 4.92 -0.74
N PHE A 211 16.60 4.15 -1.45
CA PHE A 211 17.02 2.93 -2.11
C PHE A 211 16.25 2.76 -3.43
N THR A 212 16.81 1.90 -4.27
CA THR A 212 16.31 1.59 -5.59
C THR A 212 15.98 0.11 -5.65
N VAL A 213 14.78 -0.19 -6.15
CA VAL A 213 14.33 -1.57 -6.41
C VAL A 213 14.24 -1.77 -7.92
N THR A 214 15.05 -2.68 -8.45
CA THR A 214 15.04 -3.07 -9.86
C THR A 214 14.41 -4.44 -9.99
N VAL A 215 13.31 -4.51 -10.73
CA VAL A 215 12.55 -5.73 -11.02
C VAL A 215 12.74 -6.08 -12.48
N SER A 216 13.18 -7.30 -12.76
CA SER A 216 13.37 -7.83 -14.10
C SER A 216 12.70 -9.19 -14.24
N GLY A 217 12.30 -9.53 -15.45
CA GLY A 217 11.68 -10.81 -15.74
C GLY A 217 11.39 -10.98 -17.22
N SER A 218 10.80 -12.13 -17.55
CA SER A 218 10.37 -12.51 -18.89
C SER A 218 9.05 -13.27 -18.80
N GLU A 219 8.29 -13.29 -19.90
CA GLU A 219 7.11 -14.17 -20.07
C GLU A 219 6.11 -14.12 -18.90
N LEU A 220 5.59 -12.92 -18.59
CA LEU A 220 4.52 -12.81 -17.59
C LEU A 220 3.23 -13.45 -18.08
N HIS A 221 2.55 -14.16 -17.19
CA HIS A 221 1.18 -14.61 -17.44
C HIS A 221 0.27 -13.41 -17.75
N SER A 222 -0.57 -13.55 -18.77
CA SER A 222 -1.52 -12.50 -19.17
C SER A 222 -2.69 -12.34 -18.19
N GLU A 223 -3.00 -13.38 -17.43
CA GLU A 223 -4.21 -13.46 -16.59
C GLU A 223 -3.97 -13.22 -15.10
N LEU A 224 -2.72 -13.30 -14.63
CA LEU A 224 -2.37 -13.07 -13.22
C LEU A 224 -1.12 -12.18 -13.11
N PRO A 225 -1.09 -11.22 -12.17
CA PRO A 225 0.11 -10.47 -11.90
C PRO A 225 1.21 -11.39 -11.34
N SER A 226 2.46 -11.01 -11.56
CA SER A 226 3.57 -11.58 -10.81
C SER A 226 3.95 -10.68 -9.67
N SER A 227 4.12 -11.27 -8.48
CA SER A 227 4.30 -10.52 -7.25
C SER A 227 5.51 -10.99 -6.45
N ALA A 228 6.04 -10.06 -5.65
CA ALA A 228 7.11 -10.28 -4.69
C ALA A 228 6.90 -9.33 -3.50
N ASN A 229 7.61 -9.58 -2.41
CA ASN A 229 7.60 -8.72 -1.23
C ASN A 229 9.04 -8.29 -0.92
N LEU A 230 9.25 -6.98 -0.82
CA LEU A 230 10.45 -6.42 -0.20
C LEU A 230 10.19 -6.27 1.30
N ILE A 231 11.08 -6.80 2.13
CA ILE A 231 11.03 -6.66 3.59
C ILE A 231 12.33 -6.03 4.04
N TRP A 232 12.25 -4.88 4.70
CA TRP A 232 13.37 -4.35 5.50
C TRP A 232 13.24 -4.87 6.92
N SER A 233 14.26 -5.56 7.42
CA SER A 233 14.27 -6.12 8.77
C SER A 233 15.52 -5.73 9.55
N ASP A 234 15.32 -5.28 10.79
CA ASP A 234 16.37 -5.06 11.80
C ASP A 234 16.41 -6.19 12.85
N GLY A 235 15.67 -7.28 12.62
CA GLY A 235 15.48 -8.40 13.56
C GLY A 235 14.30 -8.23 14.52
N THR A 236 13.79 -7.01 14.70
CA THR A 236 12.61 -6.72 15.55
C THR A 236 11.42 -6.29 14.71
N HIS A 237 11.62 -5.35 13.80
CA HIS A 237 10.63 -4.81 12.88
C HIS A 237 10.75 -5.48 11.51
N ASN A 238 9.62 -5.61 10.82
CA ASN A 238 9.56 -6.09 9.44
C ASN A 238 8.71 -5.12 8.62
N VAL A 239 9.37 -4.28 7.83
CA VAL A 239 8.73 -3.26 6.99
C VAL A 239 8.51 -3.87 5.62
N ARG A 240 7.31 -4.39 5.38
CA ARG A 240 6.98 -5.15 4.16
C ARG A 240 6.30 -4.27 3.12
N SER A 241 6.77 -4.35 1.87
CA SER A 241 6.16 -3.68 0.72
C SER A 241 5.92 -4.67 -0.42
N PRO A 242 4.65 -4.83 -0.87
CA PRO A 242 4.35 -5.63 -2.03
C PRO A 242 4.87 -4.98 -3.32
N ILE A 243 5.35 -5.81 -4.23
CA ILE A 243 5.84 -5.50 -5.56
C ILE A 243 4.98 -6.29 -6.55
N VAL A 244 4.34 -5.61 -7.50
CA VAL A 244 3.41 -6.23 -8.45
C VAL A 244 3.72 -5.77 -9.87
N VAL A 245 3.95 -6.73 -10.78
CA VAL A 245 4.17 -6.45 -12.21
C VAL A 245 3.13 -7.19 -13.03
N TYR A 246 2.55 -6.51 -14.01
CA TYR A 246 1.37 -7.00 -14.71
C TYR A 246 1.22 -6.42 -16.12
N THR A 247 0.53 -7.14 -17.03
CA THR A 247 0.42 -6.80 -18.46
C THR A 247 -0.99 -6.41 -18.91
N GLY A 248 -2.04 -6.87 -18.21
CA GLY A 248 -3.45 -6.60 -18.53
C GLY A 248 -4.14 -5.54 -17.64
N ASP A 249 -5.41 -5.23 -17.94
CA ASP A 249 -6.29 -4.52 -17.02
C ASP A 249 -7.06 -5.54 -16.18
N PHE A 250 -6.67 -5.69 -14.92
CA PHE A 250 -7.28 -6.63 -13.98
C PHE A 250 -8.53 -6.00 -13.39
N SER A 251 -9.67 -6.17 -14.06
CA SER A 251 -10.97 -5.89 -13.45
C SER A 251 -11.38 -7.04 -12.53
N GLN A 252 -11.93 -6.72 -11.35
CA GLN A 252 -12.75 -7.70 -10.62
C GLN A 252 -13.79 -8.27 -11.60
N PRO A 253 -14.01 -9.59 -11.65
CA PRO A 253 -15.23 -10.11 -12.24
C PRO A 253 -16.39 -9.43 -11.52
N SER A 254 -17.34 -8.87 -12.27
CA SER A 254 -18.57 -8.31 -11.71
C SER A 254 -19.19 -9.34 -10.78
N SER A 255 -19.36 -8.99 -9.50
CA SER A 255 -20.10 -9.80 -8.55
C SER A 255 -21.51 -10.01 -9.10
N SER A 256 -21.81 -11.22 -9.54
CA SER A 256 -23.17 -11.70 -9.84
C SER A 256 -23.98 -11.85 -8.57
#